data_AF-A0A7R9ZI91-F1
#
_entry.id   AF-A0A7R9ZI91-F1
#
_cell.length_a   1.000
_cell.length_b   1.000
_cell.length_c   1.000
_cell.angle_alpha   90.00
_cell.angle_beta   90.00
_cell.angle_gamma   90.00
#
_symmetry.space_group_name_H-M   'P 1'
#
loop_
_entity.id
_entity.type
_entity.pdbx_description
1 polymer ?
#
loop_
_entity_poly.entity_id
_entity_poly.type
_entity_poly.pdbx_seq_one_letter_code
_entity_poly.pdbx_strand_id
1 'polypeptide(L)'
;LASLSGIGSAAKLRELHLTDNRLNITLEESGILDLSNLESLFISYNNFSGDISSIVTLSRLSQFYAYQNQLSSSIPSNIGSMSNLQLLVLGENYLTGSIPPMPASLAHLSLYKQLSDEKISGALPNFSSLHSLGNLDLENNRITGSIPDTFLGGSLLIDSPVKVLLGYNDLTGTVPTSLDKFRQLELGIVGTKLTSIPQSLCDEDNKEWMEGAVGSIGLNCAAIACPAYTWSDTGKQADSNNPCIECPEMSNAYIGNQQCIKENHERDILMELFTSTRGEFWTKRYGWGSSDIPLC
;
A
#
# COMPACT_ATOMS: atom_id res chain seq x y z
N LEU A 1 -23.74 -17.49 15.27
CA LEU A 1 -24.75 -16.46 15.61
C LEU A 1 -25.23 -15.83 14.31
N ALA A 2 -26.51 -15.53 14.15
CA ALA A 2 -27.05 -14.90 12.93
C ALA A 2 -27.44 -13.43 13.14
N SER A 3 -27.25 -12.91 14.36
CA SER A 3 -27.65 -11.56 14.74
C SER A 3 -26.87 -11.12 15.98
N LEU A 4 -26.65 -9.80 16.07
CA LEU A 4 -26.15 -9.10 17.26
C LEU A 4 -27.25 -8.26 17.92
N SER A 5 -28.52 -8.60 17.68
CA SER A 5 -29.66 -7.86 18.22
C SER A 5 -29.53 -7.62 19.73
N GLY A 6 -29.74 -6.38 20.14
CA GLY A 6 -29.64 -5.94 21.54
C GLY A 6 -28.22 -5.55 21.99
N ILE A 7 -27.16 -5.82 21.21
CA ILE A 7 -25.79 -5.48 21.62
C ILE A 7 -25.62 -3.99 21.92
N GLY A 8 -26.29 -3.11 21.16
CA GLY A 8 -26.23 -1.65 21.36
C GLY A 8 -26.70 -1.19 22.74
N SER A 9 -27.44 -2.02 23.50
CA SER A 9 -27.82 -1.71 24.88
C SER A 9 -26.70 -1.97 25.90
N ALA A 10 -25.59 -2.59 25.50
CA ALA A 10 -24.46 -2.91 26.36
C ALA A 10 -23.58 -1.67 26.62
N ALA A 11 -24.13 -0.66 27.29
CA ALA A 11 -23.52 0.66 27.48
C ALA A 11 -22.14 0.66 28.18
N LYS A 12 -21.74 -0.43 28.82
CA LYS A 12 -20.42 -0.58 29.49
C LYS A 12 -19.41 -1.38 28.66
N LEU A 13 -19.80 -1.89 27.50
CA LEU A 13 -18.92 -2.72 26.67
C LEU A 13 -17.79 -1.86 26.10
N ARG A 14 -16.56 -2.33 26.28
CA ARG A 14 -15.33 -1.67 25.79
C ARG A 14 -14.64 -2.47 24.70
N GLU A 15 -14.75 -3.79 24.76
CA GLU A 15 -14.07 -4.68 23.83
C GLU A 15 -15.08 -5.66 23.26
N LEU A 16 -15.11 -5.79 21.93
CA LEU A 16 -15.99 -6.72 21.23
C LEU A 16 -15.16 -7.54 20.25
N HIS A 17 -15.04 -8.84 20.54
CA HIS A 17 -14.31 -9.81 19.72
C HIS A 17 -15.29 -10.76 19.03
N LEU A 18 -15.34 -10.67 17.70
CA LEU A 18 -16.20 -11.47 16.82
C LEU A 18 -15.41 -12.07 15.64
N THR A 19 -14.09 -12.02 15.71
CA THR A 19 -13.19 -12.47 14.62
C THR A 19 -13.39 -13.94 14.29
N ASP A 20 -13.20 -14.29 13.02
CA ASP A 20 -13.30 -15.67 12.50
C ASP A 20 -14.66 -16.31 12.82
N ASN A 21 -15.69 -15.65 12.34
CA ASN A 21 -17.06 -16.15 12.39
C ASN A 21 -17.68 -16.08 10.97
N ARG A 22 -18.92 -16.53 10.84
CA ARG A 22 -19.69 -16.44 9.59
C ARG A 22 -20.82 -15.41 9.72
N LEU A 23 -20.56 -14.30 10.42
CA LEU A 23 -21.55 -13.26 10.66
C LEU A 23 -21.78 -12.48 9.37
N ASN A 24 -23.01 -12.52 8.87
CA ASN A 24 -23.45 -11.72 7.74
C ASN A 24 -24.37 -10.61 8.27
N ILE A 25 -23.79 -9.47 8.58
CA ILE A 25 -24.44 -8.37 9.30
C ILE A 25 -23.96 -7.04 8.72
N THR A 26 -24.89 -6.15 8.42
CA THR A 26 -24.57 -4.77 8.01
C THR A 26 -24.22 -3.93 9.26
N LEU A 27 -23.15 -3.13 9.23
CA LEU A 27 -22.71 -2.33 10.40
C LEU A 27 -23.83 -1.46 10.97
N GLU A 28 -24.61 -0.81 10.11
CA GLU A 28 -25.71 0.09 10.47
C GLU A 28 -26.87 -0.63 11.18
N GLU A 29 -27.03 -1.93 10.94
CA GLU A 29 -28.09 -2.76 11.55
C GLU A 29 -27.58 -3.58 12.75
N SER A 30 -26.27 -3.57 12.98
CA SER A 30 -25.62 -4.44 13.97
C SER A 30 -25.88 -4.03 15.43
N GLY A 31 -26.21 -2.76 15.67
CA GLY A 31 -26.21 -2.14 17.00
C GLY A 31 -24.81 -1.87 17.57
N ILE A 32 -23.73 -2.24 16.87
CA ILE A 32 -22.34 -1.96 17.30
C ILE A 32 -22.09 -0.46 17.34
N LEU A 33 -22.65 0.30 16.39
CA LEU A 33 -22.45 1.75 16.28
C LEU A 33 -23.05 2.54 17.46
N ASP A 34 -23.91 1.93 18.26
CA ASP A 34 -24.49 2.53 19.47
C ASP A 34 -23.55 2.42 20.70
N LEU A 35 -22.48 1.65 20.59
CA LEU A 35 -21.53 1.37 21.68
C LEU A 35 -20.55 2.52 21.90
N SER A 36 -21.02 3.65 22.43
CA SER A 36 -20.22 4.87 22.69
C SER A 36 -19.01 4.71 23.64
N ASN A 37 -18.88 3.56 24.32
CA ASN A 37 -17.74 3.22 25.17
C ASN A 37 -16.81 2.17 24.56
N LEU A 38 -17.05 1.75 23.32
CA LEU A 38 -16.22 0.76 22.65
C LEU A 38 -14.84 1.35 22.35
N GLU A 39 -13.82 0.65 22.82
CA GLU A 39 -12.40 0.95 22.66
C GLU A 39 -11.77 -0.02 21.65
N SER A 40 -12.17 -1.29 21.64
CA SER A 40 -11.63 -2.28 20.70
C SER A 40 -12.72 -3.08 19.99
N LEU A 41 -12.63 -3.15 18.67
CA LEU A 41 -13.55 -3.89 17.81
C LEU A 41 -12.78 -4.83 16.88
N PHE A 42 -12.96 -6.14 17.06
CA PHE A 42 -12.31 -7.17 16.26
C PHE A 42 -13.35 -8.01 15.51
N ILE A 43 -13.63 -7.65 14.26
CA ILE A 43 -14.64 -8.29 13.41
C ILE A 43 -14.04 -8.96 12.17
N SER A 44 -12.71 -9.15 12.14
CA SER A 44 -12.02 -9.70 10.97
C SER A 44 -12.52 -11.11 10.61
N TYR A 45 -12.37 -11.50 9.34
CA TYR A 45 -12.80 -12.82 8.84
C TYR A 45 -14.29 -13.10 9.09
N ASN A 46 -15.15 -12.25 8.54
CA ASN A 46 -16.61 -12.36 8.59
C ASN A 46 -17.23 -11.86 7.26
N ASN A 47 -18.54 -11.67 7.24
CA ASN A 47 -19.29 -11.05 6.15
C ASN A 47 -19.93 -9.73 6.61
N PHE A 48 -19.23 -8.91 7.41
CA PHE A 48 -19.73 -7.57 7.74
C PHE A 48 -19.75 -6.69 6.50
N SER A 49 -20.87 -6.06 6.21
CA SER A 49 -21.06 -5.12 5.11
C SER A 49 -21.48 -3.74 5.62
N GLY A 50 -21.69 -2.78 4.72
CA GLY A 50 -22.10 -1.42 5.05
C GLY A 50 -21.00 -0.38 4.81
N ASP A 51 -21.32 0.86 5.09
CA ASP A 51 -20.42 2.00 4.90
C ASP A 51 -19.47 2.15 6.09
N ILE A 52 -18.17 2.11 5.80
CA ILE A 52 -17.12 2.30 6.81
C ILE A 52 -17.15 3.70 7.42
N SER A 53 -17.75 4.68 6.74
CA SER A 53 -17.84 6.07 7.21
C SER A 53 -18.51 6.19 8.58
N SER A 54 -19.43 5.25 8.88
CA SER A 54 -20.15 5.19 10.15
C SER A 54 -19.26 4.88 11.36
N ILE A 55 -18.04 4.37 11.18
CA ILE A 55 -17.15 4.00 12.30
C ILE A 55 -16.75 5.21 13.17
N VAL A 56 -16.79 6.41 12.62
CA VAL A 56 -16.42 7.65 13.33
C VAL A 56 -17.38 7.99 14.48
N THR A 57 -18.55 7.35 14.55
CA THR A 57 -19.45 7.47 15.71
C THR A 57 -18.85 6.85 16.98
N LEU A 58 -17.97 5.85 16.82
CA LEU A 58 -17.25 5.18 17.91
C LEU A 58 -16.04 6.01 18.35
N SER A 59 -16.27 7.20 18.90
CA SER A 59 -15.24 8.19 19.25
C SER A 59 -14.17 7.72 20.25
N ARG A 60 -14.42 6.62 20.98
CA ARG A 60 -13.46 6.00 21.92
C ARG A 60 -12.62 4.88 21.30
N LEU A 61 -12.90 4.51 20.06
CA LEU A 61 -12.24 3.38 19.42
C LEU A 61 -10.74 3.66 19.28
N SER A 62 -9.95 2.77 19.84
CA SER A 62 -8.50 2.75 19.75
C SER A 62 -7.99 1.64 18.83
N GLN A 63 -8.73 0.53 18.73
CA GLN A 63 -8.35 -0.60 17.89
C GLN A 63 -9.52 -1.05 17.03
N PHE A 64 -9.30 -1.12 15.73
CA PHE A 64 -10.27 -1.62 14.79
C PHE A 64 -9.66 -2.59 13.79
N TYR A 65 -10.03 -3.85 13.94
CA TYR A 65 -9.61 -4.95 13.09
C TYR A 65 -10.81 -5.50 12.33
N ALA A 66 -10.94 -5.12 11.06
CA ALA A 66 -12.00 -5.58 10.17
C ALA A 66 -11.48 -6.18 8.86
N TYR A 67 -10.26 -6.73 8.88
CA TYR A 67 -9.67 -7.43 7.74
C TYR A 67 -10.61 -8.52 7.22
N GLN A 68 -10.70 -8.66 5.89
CA GLN A 68 -11.47 -9.70 5.23
C GLN A 68 -12.95 -9.70 5.63
N ASN A 69 -13.65 -8.68 5.14
CA ASN A 69 -15.09 -8.46 5.25
C ASN A 69 -15.62 -7.87 3.94
N GLN A 70 -16.84 -7.34 3.95
CA GLN A 70 -17.53 -6.74 2.82
C GLN A 70 -17.79 -5.24 3.04
N LEU A 71 -16.99 -4.58 3.88
CA LEU A 71 -17.11 -3.15 4.16
C LEU A 71 -16.79 -2.36 2.89
N SER A 72 -17.55 -1.31 2.61
CA SER A 72 -17.46 -0.56 1.36
C SER A 72 -17.30 0.95 1.60
N SER A 73 -17.30 1.72 0.51
CA SER A 73 -17.12 3.17 0.49
C SER A 73 -15.68 3.62 0.81
N SER A 74 -15.47 4.92 0.97
CA SER A 74 -14.17 5.50 1.28
C SER A 74 -13.95 5.64 2.78
N ILE A 75 -12.68 5.59 3.19
CA ILE A 75 -12.30 5.93 4.56
C ILE A 75 -12.72 7.39 4.82
N PRO A 76 -13.48 7.67 5.90
CA PRO A 76 -14.09 8.97 6.11
C PRO A 76 -13.04 10.06 6.34
N SER A 77 -13.22 11.23 5.73
CA SER A 77 -12.24 12.33 5.77
C SER A 77 -11.99 12.90 7.17
N ASN A 78 -12.94 12.71 8.09
CA ASN A 78 -12.83 13.10 9.50
C ASN A 78 -12.25 12.00 10.41
N ILE A 79 -11.76 10.87 9.87
CA ILE A 79 -11.11 9.82 10.69
C ILE A 79 -9.93 10.36 11.51
N GLY A 80 -9.25 11.40 11.00
CA GLY A 80 -8.19 12.11 11.72
C GLY A 80 -8.62 12.75 13.05
N SER A 81 -9.93 12.90 13.30
CA SER A 81 -10.46 13.38 14.59
C SER A 81 -10.58 12.30 15.66
N MET A 82 -10.43 11.01 15.31
CA MET A 82 -10.47 9.89 16.24
C MET A 82 -9.15 9.80 17.01
N SER A 83 -8.95 10.70 17.97
CA SER A 83 -7.68 10.88 18.69
C SER A 83 -7.18 9.67 19.47
N ASN A 84 -8.05 8.69 19.75
CA ASN A 84 -7.67 7.44 20.42
C ASN A 84 -7.24 6.33 19.46
N LEU A 85 -7.52 6.47 18.15
CA LEU A 85 -7.31 5.41 17.16
C LEU A 85 -5.83 5.15 16.94
N GLN A 86 -5.39 3.96 17.33
CA GLN A 86 -4.01 3.49 17.28
C GLN A 86 -3.83 2.42 16.21
N LEU A 87 -4.79 1.50 16.06
CA LEU A 87 -4.69 0.35 15.15
C LEU A 87 -5.89 0.34 14.20
N LEU A 88 -5.63 0.41 12.90
CA LEU A 88 -6.64 0.37 11.86
C LEU A 88 -6.27 -0.66 10.79
N VAL A 89 -6.96 -1.80 10.78
CA VAL A 89 -6.74 -2.90 9.83
C VAL A 89 -8.03 -3.14 9.05
N LEU A 90 -8.02 -2.74 7.77
CA LEU A 90 -9.20 -2.75 6.90
C LEU A 90 -8.96 -3.47 5.56
N GLY A 91 -7.82 -4.14 5.42
CA GLY A 91 -7.49 -4.92 4.22
C GLY A 91 -8.57 -5.93 3.83
N GLU A 92 -8.56 -6.36 2.56
CA GLU A 92 -9.57 -7.29 2.01
C GLU A 92 -11.03 -6.88 2.29
N ASN A 93 -11.34 -5.63 1.97
CA ASN A 93 -12.70 -5.10 1.92
C ASN A 93 -12.94 -4.41 0.56
N TYR A 94 -14.16 -3.95 0.32
CA TYR A 94 -14.54 -3.21 -0.90
C TYR A 94 -14.32 -1.70 -0.78
N LEU A 95 -13.30 -1.29 -0.02
CA LEU A 95 -13.00 0.13 0.20
C LEU A 95 -12.40 0.79 -1.05
N THR A 96 -12.80 2.02 -1.35
CA THR A 96 -12.31 2.79 -2.50
C THR A 96 -11.96 4.22 -2.11
N GLY A 97 -11.54 5.04 -3.08
CA GLY A 97 -11.15 6.44 -2.84
C GLY A 97 -9.75 6.57 -2.24
N SER A 98 -9.42 7.80 -1.81
CA SER A 98 -8.10 8.15 -1.29
C SER A 98 -7.97 7.98 0.21
N ILE A 99 -6.72 7.87 0.66
CA ILE A 99 -6.38 7.79 2.08
C ILE A 99 -6.48 9.22 2.66
N PRO A 100 -7.39 9.48 3.63
CA PRO A 100 -7.48 10.78 4.28
C PRO A 100 -6.34 11.00 5.29
N PRO A 101 -6.19 12.23 5.82
CA PRO A 101 -5.32 12.47 6.97
C PRO A 101 -5.70 11.58 8.15
N MET A 102 -4.70 10.90 8.70
CA MET A 102 -4.86 9.97 9.81
C MET A 102 -4.62 10.64 11.17
N PRO A 103 -5.21 10.12 12.26
CA PRO A 103 -5.01 10.68 13.58
C PRO A 103 -3.57 10.49 14.03
N ALA A 104 -3.02 11.47 14.75
CA ALA A 104 -1.61 11.52 15.14
C ALA A 104 -1.18 10.35 16.07
N SER A 105 -2.15 9.71 16.72
CA SER A 105 -2.00 8.52 17.56
C SER A 105 -1.89 7.21 16.79
N LEU A 106 -2.13 7.22 15.47
CA LEU A 106 -2.12 6.00 14.67
C LEU A 106 -0.73 5.37 14.65
N ALA A 107 -0.66 4.14 15.15
CA ALA A 107 0.55 3.33 15.27
C ALA A 107 0.62 2.24 14.19
N HIS A 108 -0.53 1.76 13.73
CA HIS A 108 -0.63 0.71 12.72
C HIS A 108 -1.77 1.01 11.75
N LEU A 109 -1.43 1.07 10.46
CA LEU A 109 -2.39 1.08 9.36
C LEU A 109 -2.10 -0.10 8.44
N SER A 110 -3.10 -0.92 8.14
CA SER A 110 -3.02 -1.91 7.06
C SER A 110 -4.27 -1.86 6.19
N LEU A 111 -4.06 -1.55 4.91
CA LEU A 111 -5.06 -1.52 3.84
C LEU A 111 -4.69 -2.52 2.73
N TYR A 112 -3.93 -3.56 3.05
CA TYR A 112 -3.48 -4.59 2.12
C TYR A 112 -4.65 -5.27 1.39
N LYS A 113 -4.52 -5.49 0.08
CA LYS A 113 -5.54 -6.16 -0.73
C LYS A 113 -4.95 -7.14 -1.75
N GLN A 114 -5.00 -8.43 -1.48
CA GLN A 114 -4.67 -9.49 -2.42
C GLN A 114 -5.84 -9.88 -3.32
N LEU A 115 -7.05 -10.06 -2.77
CA LEU A 115 -8.17 -10.69 -3.48
C LEU A 115 -9.21 -9.68 -3.99
N SER A 116 -9.37 -8.53 -3.33
CA SER A 116 -10.38 -7.53 -3.71
C SER A 116 -10.04 -6.80 -5.01
N ASP A 117 -11.00 -6.72 -5.94
CA ASP A 117 -10.90 -5.95 -7.20
C ASP A 117 -11.03 -4.44 -6.98
N GLU A 118 -11.75 -4.03 -5.94
CA GLU A 118 -11.88 -2.64 -5.53
C GLU A 118 -10.66 -2.22 -4.73
N LYS A 119 -9.97 -1.18 -5.17
CA LYS A 119 -8.69 -0.74 -4.59
C LYS A 119 -8.77 0.69 -4.07
N ILE A 120 -8.00 0.97 -3.02
CA ILE A 120 -7.71 2.35 -2.61
C ILE A 120 -6.89 3.01 -3.72
N SER A 121 -7.14 4.29 -4.00
CA SER A 121 -6.53 5.02 -5.11
C SER A 121 -6.20 6.47 -4.76
N GLY A 122 -5.59 7.19 -5.70
CA GLY A 122 -5.18 8.58 -5.48
C GLY A 122 -3.80 8.69 -4.82
N ALA A 123 -3.40 9.92 -4.50
CA ALA A 123 -2.05 10.20 -4.03
C ALA A 123 -1.79 9.70 -2.60
N LEU A 124 -0.55 9.27 -2.33
CA LEU A 124 -0.08 8.94 -0.99
C LEU A 124 -0.10 10.21 -0.11
N PRO A 125 -0.87 10.24 1.01
CA PRO A 125 -0.86 11.40 1.89
C PRO A 125 0.46 11.48 2.66
N ASN A 126 0.73 12.68 3.17
CA ASN A 126 1.87 12.89 4.04
C ASN A 126 1.53 12.48 5.48
N PHE A 127 2.29 11.52 6.01
CA PHE A 127 2.14 10.99 7.38
C PHE A 127 3.10 11.64 8.40
N SER A 128 3.59 12.85 8.14
CA SER A 128 4.52 13.57 9.03
C SER A 128 3.98 13.83 10.45
N SER A 129 2.67 13.83 10.63
CA SER A 129 2.00 14.01 11.92
C SER A 129 1.83 12.72 12.73
N LEU A 130 2.17 11.54 12.20
CA LEU A 130 1.95 10.28 12.92
C LEU A 130 3.10 10.03 13.91
N HIS A 131 2.86 10.30 15.19
CA HIS A 131 3.89 10.26 16.22
C HIS A 131 4.27 8.84 16.67
N SER A 132 3.39 7.87 16.42
CA SER A 132 3.51 6.51 16.97
C SER A 132 3.57 5.43 15.89
N LEU A 133 3.62 5.83 14.61
CA LEU A 133 3.58 4.89 13.49
C LEU A 133 4.78 3.94 13.52
N GLY A 134 4.49 2.65 13.70
CA GLY A 134 5.45 1.56 13.54
C GLY A 134 5.18 0.70 12.31
N ASN A 135 3.94 0.66 11.81
CA ASN A 135 3.59 -0.14 10.64
C ASN A 135 2.60 0.59 9.73
N LEU A 136 2.98 0.74 8.47
CA LEU A 136 2.16 1.24 7.38
C LEU A 136 2.19 0.22 6.24
N ASP A 137 1.08 -0.45 6.03
CA ASP A 137 0.93 -1.45 4.99
C ASP A 137 -0.18 -1.05 4.02
N LEU A 138 0.23 -0.64 2.82
CA LEU A 138 -0.62 -0.17 1.74
C LEU A 138 -0.43 -1.01 0.47
N GLU A 139 0.18 -2.18 0.59
CA GLU A 139 0.52 -3.02 -0.55
C GLU A 139 -0.72 -3.47 -1.34
N ASN A 140 -0.54 -3.66 -2.66
CA ASN A 140 -1.56 -4.13 -3.58
C ASN A 140 -2.80 -3.21 -3.68
N ASN A 141 -2.56 -1.91 -3.83
CA ASN A 141 -3.59 -0.91 -4.11
C ASN A 141 -3.29 -0.18 -5.44
N ARG A 142 -4.03 0.91 -5.73
CA ARG A 142 -3.83 1.77 -6.92
C ARG A 142 -3.39 3.17 -6.50
N ILE A 143 -2.53 3.26 -5.49
CA ILE A 143 -2.01 4.54 -5.00
C ILE A 143 -1.06 5.10 -6.06
N THR A 144 -1.25 6.37 -6.41
CA THR A 144 -0.54 7.05 -7.50
C THR A 144 0.32 8.20 -6.97
N GLY A 145 1.07 8.83 -7.87
CA GLY A 145 1.91 9.99 -7.54
C GLY A 145 3.21 9.60 -6.85
N SER A 146 3.93 10.57 -6.32
CA SER A 146 5.21 10.34 -5.63
C SER A 146 5.05 10.14 -4.14
N ILE A 147 6.07 9.53 -3.52
CA ILE A 147 6.22 9.56 -2.07
C ILE A 147 6.57 11.01 -1.68
N PRO A 148 5.84 11.66 -0.75
CA PRO A 148 6.11 13.05 -0.38
C PRO A 148 7.52 13.26 0.20
N ASP A 149 8.17 14.39 -0.08
CA ASP A 149 9.53 14.66 0.43
C ASP A 149 9.61 14.71 1.96
N THR A 150 8.51 15.02 2.64
CA THR A 150 8.42 15.04 4.11
C THR A 150 7.65 13.84 4.65
N PHE A 151 7.55 12.76 3.87
CA PHE A 151 6.91 11.50 4.25
C PHE A 151 7.51 10.98 5.56
N LEU A 152 6.68 10.92 6.61
CA LEU A 152 7.08 10.56 7.99
C LEU A 152 8.05 11.56 8.67
N GLY A 153 8.32 12.70 8.05
CA GLY A 153 9.39 13.63 8.43
C GLY A 153 9.21 14.35 9.77
N GLY A 154 7.97 14.52 10.25
CA GLY A 154 7.67 15.51 11.28
C GLY A 154 7.95 15.12 12.73
N SER A 155 7.74 13.86 13.13
CA SER A 155 7.62 13.59 14.57
C SER A 155 8.06 12.23 15.10
N LEU A 156 8.42 11.28 14.24
CA LEU A 156 8.95 9.99 14.69
C LEU A 156 10.40 10.13 15.14
N LEU A 157 10.78 9.37 16.18
CA LEU A 157 12.14 9.31 16.70
C LEU A 157 13.04 8.52 15.74
N ILE A 158 14.32 8.87 15.70
CA ILE A 158 15.36 8.21 14.85
C ILE A 158 15.49 6.71 15.14
N ASP A 159 15.30 6.31 16.39
CA ASP A 159 15.41 4.92 16.86
C ASP A 159 14.08 4.16 16.81
N SER A 160 12.99 4.78 16.34
CA SER A 160 11.71 4.08 16.17
C SER A 160 11.83 3.09 15.00
N PRO A 161 11.58 1.79 15.20
CA PRO A 161 11.45 0.85 14.09
C PRO A 161 10.18 1.17 13.32
N VAL A 162 10.31 1.38 12.02
CA VAL A 162 9.18 1.68 11.13
C VAL A 162 9.17 0.70 9.96
N LYS A 163 8.01 0.10 9.70
CA LYS A 163 7.74 -0.74 8.55
C LYS A 163 6.80 -0.01 7.61
N VAL A 164 7.21 0.14 6.36
CA VAL A 164 6.48 0.84 5.30
C VAL A 164 6.41 -0.07 4.08
N LEU A 165 5.24 -0.64 3.81
CA LEU A 165 4.97 -1.49 2.67
C LEU A 165 4.07 -0.73 1.68
N LEU A 166 4.64 -0.37 0.53
CA LEU A 166 4.02 0.39 -0.56
C LEU A 166 4.02 -0.38 -1.88
N GLY A 167 4.54 -1.61 -1.89
CA GLY A 167 4.66 -2.44 -3.08
C GLY A 167 3.34 -2.64 -3.83
N TYR A 168 3.44 -2.99 -5.11
CA TYR A 168 2.29 -3.25 -5.98
C TYR A 168 1.28 -2.08 -5.98
N ASN A 169 1.78 -0.89 -6.27
CA ASN A 169 1.02 0.36 -6.43
C ASN A 169 1.52 1.12 -7.67
N ASP A 170 0.84 2.20 -8.06
CA ASP A 170 1.19 3.05 -9.19
C ASP A 170 2.07 4.26 -8.80
N LEU A 171 2.88 4.11 -7.73
CA LEU A 171 3.75 5.17 -7.22
C LEU A 171 4.89 5.46 -8.20
N THR A 172 5.18 6.74 -8.45
CA THR A 172 6.19 7.22 -9.39
C THR A 172 7.23 8.12 -8.72
N GLY A 173 8.33 8.42 -9.43
CA GLY A 173 9.38 9.31 -8.93
C GLY A 173 10.47 8.55 -8.17
N THR A 174 11.03 9.17 -7.13
CA THR A 174 12.18 8.66 -6.37
C THR A 174 11.83 8.45 -4.90
N VAL A 175 12.58 7.59 -4.21
CA VAL A 175 12.49 7.46 -2.74
C VAL A 175 13.06 8.74 -2.10
N PRO A 176 12.31 9.41 -1.20
CA PRO A 176 12.74 10.68 -0.63
C PRO A 176 13.90 10.47 0.36
N THR A 177 14.91 11.34 0.28
CA THR A 177 16.10 11.25 1.14
C THR A 177 15.78 11.46 2.61
N SER A 178 14.68 12.14 2.96
CA SER A 178 14.25 12.39 4.34
C SER A 178 13.96 11.12 5.17
N LEU A 179 13.90 9.96 4.52
CA LEU A 179 13.83 8.68 5.21
C LEU A 179 15.16 8.30 5.89
N ASP A 180 16.30 8.85 5.46
CA ASP A 180 17.64 8.62 6.03
C ASP A 180 17.70 8.80 7.56
N LYS A 181 16.83 9.64 8.10
CA LYS A 181 16.73 9.90 9.53
C LYS A 181 16.37 8.68 10.37
N PHE A 182 15.85 7.61 9.78
CA PHE A 182 15.47 6.39 10.50
C PHE A 182 16.66 5.43 10.55
N ARG A 183 16.98 4.88 11.73
CA ARG A 183 17.97 3.81 11.82
C ARG A 183 17.40 2.46 11.40
N GLN A 184 16.13 2.21 11.73
CA GLN A 184 15.46 0.95 11.51
C GLN A 184 14.22 1.16 10.64
N LEU A 185 14.41 1.07 9.32
CA LEU A 185 13.34 1.15 8.33
C LEU A 185 13.27 -0.14 7.52
N GLU A 186 12.09 -0.74 7.46
CA GLU A 186 11.75 -1.75 6.46
C GLU A 186 10.88 -1.07 5.39
N LEU A 187 11.38 -1.01 4.15
CA LEU A 187 10.73 -0.35 3.02
C LEU A 187 10.44 -1.36 1.91
N GLY A 188 9.16 -1.72 1.74
CA GLY A 188 8.67 -2.54 0.63
C GLY A 188 8.17 -1.67 -0.51
N ILE A 189 8.85 -1.68 -1.66
CA ILE A 189 8.51 -0.86 -2.84
C ILE A 189 8.53 -1.65 -4.16
N VAL A 190 8.66 -2.98 -4.08
CA VAL A 190 8.63 -3.89 -5.23
C VAL A 190 7.29 -3.77 -5.95
N GLY A 191 7.31 -3.80 -7.29
CA GLY A 191 6.09 -3.67 -8.08
C GLY A 191 5.49 -2.24 -8.09
N THR A 192 6.30 -1.22 -7.83
CA THR A 192 5.92 0.19 -8.05
C THR A 192 6.50 0.72 -9.37
N LYS A 193 6.23 1.99 -9.70
CA LYS A 193 6.81 2.71 -10.85
C LYS A 193 7.87 3.74 -10.42
N LEU A 194 8.52 3.49 -9.28
CA LEU A 194 9.64 4.30 -8.80
C LEU A 194 10.86 4.07 -9.70
N THR A 195 11.66 5.10 -9.93
CA THR A 195 12.80 5.05 -10.87
C THR A 195 14.15 5.00 -10.16
N SER A 196 14.23 5.41 -8.89
CA SER A 196 15.50 5.40 -8.17
C SER A 196 15.36 5.40 -6.65
N ILE A 197 16.40 4.87 -6.00
CA ILE A 197 16.70 5.04 -4.58
C ILE A 197 17.98 5.88 -4.50
N PRO A 198 17.99 7.05 -3.84
CA PRO A 198 19.22 7.82 -3.62
C PRO A 198 20.26 6.98 -2.88
N GLN A 199 21.51 6.98 -3.37
CA GLN A 199 22.60 6.21 -2.76
C GLN A 199 22.85 6.58 -1.30
N SER A 200 22.60 7.85 -0.94
CA SER A 200 22.74 8.33 0.44
C SER A 200 21.86 7.56 1.45
N LEU A 201 20.75 6.94 1.01
CA LEU A 201 19.88 6.12 1.85
C LEU A 201 20.45 4.73 2.15
N CYS A 202 21.51 4.33 1.45
CA CYS A 202 22.08 2.99 1.51
C CYS A 202 23.57 3.01 1.87
N ASP A 203 24.10 4.20 2.22
CA ASP A 203 25.44 4.41 2.71
C ASP A 203 25.54 4.12 4.22
N GLU A 204 26.70 4.39 4.83
CA GLU A 204 27.09 3.81 6.12
C GLU A 204 26.15 4.09 7.31
N ASP A 205 25.29 5.11 7.23
CA ASP A 205 24.38 5.54 8.29
C ASP A 205 23.08 4.72 8.36
N ASN A 206 22.71 4.01 7.29
CA ASN A 206 21.46 3.24 7.19
C ASN A 206 21.70 1.72 7.12
N LYS A 207 22.83 1.23 7.66
CA LYS A 207 23.21 -0.19 7.65
C LYS A 207 22.18 -1.13 8.32
N GLU A 208 21.36 -0.62 9.24
CA GLU A 208 20.32 -1.37 9.95
C GLU A 208 18.99 -1.47 9.17
N TRP A 209 18.85 -0.78 8.03
CA TRP A 209 17.66 -0.90 7.18
C TRP A 209 17.47 -2.31 6.65
N MET A 210 16.20 -2.66 6.42
CA MET A 210 15.79 -3.98 5.93
C MET A 210 16.35 -5.10 6.82
N GLU A 211 16.22 -4.94 8.14
CA GLU A 211 16.76 -5.88 9.15
C GLU A 211 18.29 -6.10 9.03
N GLY A 212 19.03 -5.06 8.61
CA GLY A 212 20.48 -5.12 8.41
C GLY A 212 20.92 -5.57 7.01
N ALA A 213 19.99 -5.88 6.11
CA ALA A 213 20.33 -6.33 4.76
C ALA A 213 21.03 -5.23 3.93
N VAL A 214 20.69 -3.95 4.14
CA VAL A 214 21.35 -2.82 3.46
C VAL A 214 22.84 -2.76 3.81
N GLY A 215 23.18 -2.95 5.09
CA GLY A 215 24.57 -2.95 5.56
C GLY A 215 25.36 -4.22 5.23
N SER A 216 24.73 -5.23 4.64
CA SER A 216 25.39 -6.47 4.27
C SER A 216 26.27 -6.29 3.04
N ILE A 217 27.47 -6.91 3.07
CA ILE A 217 28.48 -6.74 2.01
C ILE A 217 27.91 -7.15 0.65
N GLY A 218 27.90 -6.22 -0.30
CA GLY A 218 27.51 -6.46 -1.68
C GLY A 218 26.01 -6.34 -1.97
N LEU A 219 25.18 -5.95 -0.99
CA LEU A 219 23.74 -5.73 -1.19
C LEU A 219 23.40 -4.24 -1.40
N ASN A 220 23.81 -3.35 -0.48
CA ASN A 220 23.54 -1.91 -0.57
C ASN A 220 22.03 -1.66 -0.86
N CYS A 221 21.66 -0.70 -1.72
CA CYS A 221 20.26 -0.43 -2.08
C CYS A 221 19.54 -1.62 -2.72
N ALA A 222 20.26 -2.60 -3.27
CA ALA A 222 19.64 -3.77 -3.88
C ALA A 222 18.87 -4.61 -2.85
N ALA A 223 19.20 -4.51 -1.55
CA ALA A 223 18.42 -5.10 -0.45
C ALA A 223 17.00 -4.52 -0.34
N ILE A 224 16.81 -3.26 -0.74
CA ILE A 224 15.51 -2.57 -0.74
C ILE A 224 14.74 -2.94 -2.01
N ALA A 225 15.38 -2.71 -3.16
CA ALA A 225 14.83 -3.04 -4.48
C ALA A 225 15.95 -3.16 -5.51
N CYS A 226 15.81 -4.09 -6.46
CA CYS A 226 16.74 -4.20 -7.58
C CYS A 226 16.84 -2.87 -8.33
N PRO A 227 18.04 -2.42 -8.73
CA PRO A 227 18.21 -1.23 -9.56
C PRO A 227 17.38 -1.27 -10.84
N ALA A 228 17.10 -0.10 -11.42
CA ALA A 228 16.46 -0.01 -12.72
C ALA A 228 17.23 -0.83 -13.77
N TYR A 229 16.50 -1.39 -14.74
CA TYR A 229 17.04 -2.29 -15.77
C TYR A 229 17.63 -3.61 -15.26
N THR A 230 17.47 -3.91 -13.97
CA THR A 230 17.83 -5.19 -13.38
C THR A 230 16.61 -5.86 -12.74
N TRP A 231 16.71 -7.16 -12.45
CA TRP A 231 15.64 -7.92 -11.83
C TRP A 231 16.17 -9.05 -10.94
N SER A 232 15.30 -9.52 -10.05
CA SER A 232 15.41 -10.82 -9.36
C SER A 232 14.00 -11.38 -9.20
N ASP A 233 13.81 -12.66 -8.90
CA ASP A 233 12.49 -13.25 -8.67
C ASP A 233 11.66 -12.54 -7.56
N THR A 234 12.34 -11.97 -6.56
CA THR A 234 11.71 -11.23 -5.46
C THR A 234 11.68 -9.72 -5.67
N GLY A 235 12.31 -9.21 -6.74
CA GLY A 235 12.47 -7.77 -6.98
C GLY A 235 13.49 -7.10 -6.07
N LYS A 236 14.19 -7.85 -5.22
CA LYS A 236 15.29 -7.37 -4.37
C LYS A 236 16.40 -8.41 -4.31
N GLN A 237 17.57 -8.01 -3.86
CA GLN A 237 18.69 -8.89 -3.61
C GLN A 237 18.67 -9.37 -2.15
N ALA A 238 18.47 -10.67 -1.94
CA ALA A 238 18.41 -11.26 -0.60
C ALA A 238 19.80 -11.61 -0.04
N ASP A 239 20.75 -11.95 -0.91
CA ASP A 239 22.11 -12.33 -0.54
C ASP A 239 23.12 -12.04 -1.67
N SER A 240 24.40 -12.23 -1.42
CA SER A 240 25.47 -11.94 -2.39
C SER A 240 25.61 -12.98 -3.51
N ASN A 241 25.01 -14.16 -3.38
CA ASN A 241 25.04 -15.22 -4.39
C ASN A 241 23.94 -15.05 -5.44
N ASN A 242 22.88 -14.32 -5.10
CA ASN A 242 21.71 -14.09 -5.94
C ASN A 242 21.56 -12.59 -6.27
N PRO A 243 22.49 -12.00 -7.04
CA PRO A 243 22.43 -10.58 -7.38
C PRO A 243 21.29 -10.26 -8.34
N CYS A 244 20.87 -9.01 -8.38
CA CYS A 244 19.98 -8.52 -9.44
C CYS A 244 20.70 -8.64 -10.79
N ILE A 245 20.03 -9.25 -11.77
CA ILE A 245 20.58 -9.54 -13.09
C ILE A 245 20.10 -8.48 -14.08
N GLU A 246 20.97 -8.04 -15.00
CA GLU A 246 20.62 -7.09 -16.05
C GLU A 246 19.57 -7.64 -17.03
N CYS A 247 18.68 -6.76 -17.48
CA CYS A 247 17.71 -7.09 -18.51
C CYS A 247 18.31 -6.95 -19.93
N PRO A 248 18.11 -7.93 -20.84
CA PRO A 248 18.79 -7.99 -22.15
C PRO A 248 18.53 -6.83 -23.14
N GLU A 249 17.59 -5.90 -22.87
CA GLU A 249 17.17 -4.87 -23.85
C GLU A 249 16.85 -3.48 -23.22
N MET A 250 17.50 -3.08 -22.12
CA MET A 250 17.13 -1.86 -21.35
C MET A 250 15.63 -1.78 -21.02
N SER A 251 14.98 -2.93 -20.90
CA SER A 251 13.60 -3.00 -20.44
C SER A 251 13.53 -2.81 -18.93
N ASN A 252 12.36 -2.41 -18.42
CA ASN A 252 12.09 -2.12 -17.02
C ASN A 252 12.84 -0.89 -16.47
N ALA A 253 12.37 0.31 -16.79
CA ALA A 253 12.93 1.56 -16.28
C ALA A 253 12.69 1.83 -14.78
N TYR A 254 11.95 0.94 -14.09
CA TYR A 254 11.61 1.06 -12.67
C TYR A 254 12.53 0.22 -11.79
N ILE A 255 12.65 0.55 -10.52
CA ILE A 255 13.33 -0.28 -9.52
C ILE A 255 12.42 -1.42 -9.05
N GLY A 256 13.01 -2.48 -8.54
CA GLY A 256 12.28 -3.55 -7.88
C GLY A 256 11.61 -4.56 -8.81
N ASN A 257 12.16 -4.79 -10.00
CA ASN A 257 11.53 -5.68 -10.98
C ASN A 257 11.66 -7.16 -10.62
N GLN A 258 10.55 -7.89 -10.73
CA GLN A 258 10.50 -9.32 -10.45
C GLN A 258 10.81 -10.23 -11.66
N GLN A 259 10.89 -9.62 -12.85
CA GLN A 259 11.15 -10.28 -14.12
C GLN A 259 11.54 -9.22 -15.14
N CYS A 260 12.35 -9.58 -16.14
CA CYS A 260 12.51 -8.73 -17.33
C CYS A 260 11.25 -8.81 -18.17
N ILE A 261 10.40 -7.79 -18.07
CA ILE A 261 9.29 -7.64 -18.99
C ILE A 261 9.88 -7.00 -20.23
N LYS A 262 9.71 -7.61 -21.40
CA LYS A 262 9.82 -6.84 -22.63
C LYS A 262 8.71 -5.81 -22.53
N GLU A 263 9.05 -4.54 -22.26
CA GLU A 263 8.12 -3.45 -22.54
C GLU A 263 7.84 -3.57 -24.03
N ASN A 264 6.80 -4.33 -24.40
CA ASN A 264 6.22 -4.19 -25.71
C ASN A 264 5.74 -2.76 -25.69
N HIS A 265 6.49 -1.87 -26.33
CA HIS A 265 6.05 -0.51 -26.47
C HIS A 265 4.63 -0.59 -27.04
N GLU A 266 3.74 0.32 -26.68
CA GLU A 266 2.38 0.36 -27.23
C GLU A 266 2.40 0.14 -28.77
N ARG A 267 3.43 0.67 -29.44
CA ARG A 267 3.76 0.42 -30.84
C ARG A 267 3.97 -1.06 -31.20
N ASP A 268 4.71 -1.84 -30.42
CA ASP A 268 4.94 -3.28 -30.67
C ASP A 268 3.64 -4.08 -30.56
N ILE A 269 2.82 -3.77 -29.56
CA ILE A 269 1.47 -4.37 -29.40
C ILE A 269 0.58 -3.99 -30.58
N LEU A 270 0.59 -2.71 -30.97
CA LEU A 270 -0.18 -2.21 -32.11
C LEU A 270 0.33 -2.80 -33.44
N MET A 271 1.63 -3.04 -33.59
CA MET A 271 2.23 -3.68 -34.76
C MET A 271 1.86 -5.16 -34.85
N GLU A 272 1.83 -5.88 -33.72
CA GLU A 272 1.37 -7.26 -33.67
C GLU A 272 -0.13 -7.37 -33.97
N LEU A 273 -0.94 -6.46 -33.43
CA LEU A 273 -2.38 -6.35 -33.74
C LEU A 273 -2.62 -5.98 -35.21
N PHE A 274 -1.86 -5.03 -35.76
CA PHE A 274 -1.93 -4.66 -37.18
C PHE A 274 -1.60 -5.86 -38.08
N THR A 275 -0.55 -6.61 -37.74
CA THR A 275 -0.11 -7.78 -38.49
C THR A 275 -1.15 -8.90 -38.45
N SER A 276 -1.71 -9.19 -37.26
CA SER A 276 -2.73 -10.24 -37.07
C SER A 276 -4.06 -9.90 -37.77
N THR A 277 -4.44 -8.63 -37.80
CA THR A 277 -5.64 -8.14 -38.49
C THR A 277 -5.40 -7.81 -39.96
N ARG A 278 -4.17 -7.98 -40.47
CA ARG A 278 -3.74 -7.58 -41.83
C ARG A 278 -4.07 -6.11 -42.16
N GLY A 279 -4.19 -5.26 -41.14
CA GLY A 279 -4.58 -3.87 -41.31
C GLY A 279 -6.02 -3.65 -41.79
N GLU A 280 -6.91 -4.65 -41.74
CA GLU A 280 -8.27 -4.57 -42.30
C GLU A 280 -9.13 -3.49 -41.61
N PHE A 281 -8.94 -3.33 -40.30
CA PHE A 281 -9.71 -2.40 -39.46
C PHE A 281 -8.98 -1.07 -39.17
N TRP A 282 -7.83 -0.82 -39.81
CA TRP A 282 -6.98 0.32 -39.50
C TRP A 282 -7.16 1.45 -40.54
N THR A 283 -7.24 2.69 -40.06
CA THR A 283 -7.48 3.89 -40.90
C THR A 283 -6.33 4.20 -41.85
N LYS A 284 -5.09 3.89 -41.48
CA LYS A 284 -3.91 3.92 -42.34
C LYS A 284 -3.42 2.48 -42.58
N ARG A 285 -2.89 2.18 -43.78
CA ARG A 285 -2.41 0.82 -44.12
C ARG A 285 -0.88 0.70 -44.20
N TYR A 286 -0.15 1.79 -43.96
CA TYR A 286 1.31 1.83 -44.08
C TYR A 286 1.90 2.81 -43.06
N GLY A 287 3.17 2.57 -42.68
CA GLY A 287 3.96 3.44 -41.81
C GLY A 287 3.78 3.25 -40.30
N TRP A 288 2.94 2.32 -39.83
CA TRP A 288 2.67 2.09 -38.40
C TRP A 288 3.91 1.78 -37.56
N GLY A 289 4.91 1.13 -38.16
CA GLY A 289 6.20 0.88 -37.50
C GLY A 289 7.14 2.09 -37.42
N SER A 290 6.82 3.21 -38.10
CA SER A 290 7.62 4.44 -38.02
C SER A 290 7.26 5.23 -36.77
N SER A 291 8.27 5.74 -36.06
CA SER A 291 8.15 6.64 -34.90
C SER A 291 7.35 7.91 -35.18
N ASP A 292 7.24 8.30 -36.45
CA ASP A 292 6.65 9.58 -36.87
C ASP A 292 5.11 9.54 -36.94
N ILE A 293 4.51 8.37 -36.70
CA ILE A 293 3.06 8.22 -36.62
C ILE A 293 2.63 8.32 -35.15
N PRO A 294 1.82 9.33 -34.77
CA PRO A 294 1.22 9.39 -33.44
C PRO A 294 0.34 8.16 -33.20
N LEU A 295 0.42 7.58 -32.00
CA LEU A 295 -0.39 6.41 -31.60
C LEU A 295 -1.79 6.79 -31.08
N CYS A 296 -2.19 8.07 -31.21
CA CYS A 296 -3.53 8.58 -30.91
C CYS A 296 -4.21 9.12 -32.18
#